data_AF-A0A520K643-F1
#
_entry.id   AF-A0A520K643-F1
#
_cell.length_a   1.000
_cell.length_b   1.000
_cell.length_c   1.000
_cell.angle_alpha   90.00
_cell.angle_beta   90.00
_cell.angle_gamma   90.00
#
_symmetry.space_group_name_H-M   'P 1'
#
loop_
_entity.id
_entity.type
_entity.pdbx_description
1 polymer ?
#
loop_
_entity_poly.entity_id
_entity_poly.type
_entity_poly.pdbx_seq_one_letter_code
_entity_poly.pdbx_strand_id
1 'polypeptide(L)'
;MKKEYKCKYCGAVFEKPLLLAQHVRSKHKRAKTREKKGVEKEKQVEQINKTIEAIGILRGLQVSPNLSVEEKKILGDVLTRIEALLAYAQKST
;
A
#
# COMPACT_ATOMS: atom_id res chain seq x y z
N MET A 1 35.14 10.78 12.71
CA MET A 1 33.92 11.34 12.10
C MET A 1 32.78 11.30 13.11
N LYS A 2 32.33 12.46 13.64
CA LYS A 2 31.07 12.52 14.40
C LYS A 2 29.92 12.55 13.39
N LYS A 3 29.06 11.52 13.38
CA LYS A 3 27.83 11.54 12.57
C LYS A 3 26.81 12.40 13.31
N GLU A 4 26.42 13.50 12.69
CA GLU A 4 25.33 14.35 13.17
C GLU A 4 23.99 13.77 12.70
N TYR A 5 23.05 13.61 13.61
CA TYR A 5 21.74 13.02 13.34
C TYR A 5 20.67 14.11 13.37
N LYS A 6 20.19 14.50 12.19
CA LYS A 6 19.18 15.57 12.04
C LYS A 6 17.76 15.01 12.12
N CYS A 7 16.88 15.71 12.85
CA CYS A 7 15.46 15.40 12.91
C CYS A 7 14.75 15.90 11.65
N LYS A 8 14.10 15.00 10.93
CA LYS A 8 13.35 15.31 9.70
C LYS A 8 12.12 16.20 9.90
N TYR A 9 11.62 16.35 11.12
CA TYR A 9 10.39 17.10 11.41
C TYR A 9 10.62 18.54 11.86
N CYS A 10 11.78 18.83 12.46
CA CYS A 10 12.07 20.14 13.05
C CYS A 10 13.50 20.62 12.80
N GLY A 11 14.33 19.83 12.10
CA GLY A 11 15.72 20.18 11.79
C GLY A 11 16.71 20.10 12.95
N ALA A 12 16.26 19.77 14.17
CA ALA A 12 17.14 19.65 15.34
C ALA A 12 18.26 18.63 15.10
N VAL A 13 19.49 19.02 15.42
CA VAL A 13 20.69 18.20 15.23
C VAL A 13 21.06 17.54 16.55
N PHE A 14 21.30 16.23 16.52
CA PHE A 14 21.69 15.44 17.68
C PHE A 14 23.01 14.73 17.43
N GLU A 15 23.86 14.67 18.44
CA GLU A 15 25.16 13.98 18.35
C GLU A 15 25.04 12.45 18.41
N LYS A 16 23.90 11.94 18.92
CA LYS A 16 23.64 10.52 19.11
C LYS A 16 22.31 10.13 18.47
N PRO A 17 22.22 8.94 17.84
CA PRO A 17 20.96 8.46 17.25
C PRO A 17 19.89 8.18 18.32
N LEU A 18 20.31 7.80 19.54
CA LEU A 18 19.39 7.56 20.66
C LEU A 18 18.62 8.82 21.06
N LEU A 19 19.30 9.98 21.13
CA LEU A 19 18.71 11.26 21.47
C LEU A 19 17.71 11.72 20.41
N LEU A 20 18.05 11.55 19.13
CA LEU A 20 17.12 11.79 18.03
C LEU A 20 15.86 10.90 18.15
N ALA A 21 16.02 9.61 18.41
CA ALA A 21 14.90 8.68 18.52
C ALA A 21 13.96 8.99 19.71
N GLN A 22 14.53 9.47 20.83
CA GLN A 22 13.74 9.92 21.99
C GLN A 22 13.02 11.24 21.68
N HIS A 23 13.71 12.20 21.07
CA HIS A 23 13.14 13.47 20.64
C HIS A 23 11.95 13.28 19.69
N VAL A 24 12.10 12.45 18.66
CA VAL A 24 11.01 12.15 17.71
C VAL A 24 9.82 11.51 18.43
N ARG A 25 10.06 10.63 19.41
CA ARG A 25 8.99 9.99 20.18
C ARG A 25 8.23 10.96 21.09
N SER A 26 8.93 11.88 21.76
CA SER A 26 8.32 12.80 22.72
C SER A 26 7.72 14.05 22.06
N LYS A 27 8.40 14.64 21.08
CA LYS A 27 7.99 15.91 20.43
C LYS A 27 7.20 15.70 19.14
N HIS A 28 7.40 14.58 18.45
CA HIS A 28 6.81 14.33 17.13
C HIS A 28 5.89 13.11 17.07
N LYS A 29 5.31 12.68 18.21
CA LYS A 29 4.37 11.55 18.29
C LYS A 29 3.26 11.63 17.24
N ARG A 30 2.62 12.80 17.08
CA ARG A 30 1.54 13.03 16.10
C ARG A 30 2.04 13.01 14.65
N ALA A 31 3.20 13.57 14.37
CA ALA A 31 3.80 13.58 13.04
C ALA A 31 4.21 12.16 12.60
N LYS A 32 4.79 11.37 13.51
CA LYS A 32 5.11 9.95 13.27
C LYS A 32 3.88 9.10 12.97
N THR A 33 2.78 9.32 13.68
CA THR A 33 1.51 8.60 13.40
C THR A 33 0.93 8.97 12.03
N ARG A 34 1.00 10.25 11.63
CA ARG A 34 0.56 10.70 10.31
C ARG A 34 1.39 10.09 9.19
N GLU A 35 2.72 10.06 9.33
CA GLU A 35 3.58 9.41 8.36
C GLU A 35 3.33 7.90 8.27
N LYS A 36 3.17 7.21 9.40
CA LYS A 36 2.83 5.77 9.38
C LYS A 36 1.53 5.53 8.60
N LYS A 37 0.50 6.35 8.83
CA LYS A 37 -0.75 6.29 8.07
C LYS A 37 -0.56 6.61 6.59
N GLY A 38 0.30 7.57 6.25
CA GLY A 38 0.66 7.89 4.87
C GLY A 38 1.33 6.72 4.15
N VAL A 39 2.32 6.10 4.78
CA VAL A 39 3.02 4.92 4.25
C VAL A 39 2.06 3.73 4.11
N GLU A 40 1.15 3.53 5.06
CA GLU A 40 0.15 2.45 4.99
C GLU A 40 -0.86 2.68 3.86
N LYS A 41 -1.30 3.93 3.65
CA LYS A 41 -2.12 4.31 2.50
C LYS A 41 -1.40 4.12 1.17
N GLU A 42 -0.14 4.51 1.08
CA GLU A 42 0.67 4.32 -0.13
C GLU A 42 0.81 2.83 -0.48
N LYS A 43 1.07 1.97 0.51
CA LYS A 43 1.08 0.52 0.32
C LYS A 43 -0.28 -0.03 -0.11
N GLN A 44 -1.37 0.49 0.46
CA GLN A 44 -2.73 0.10 0.06
C GLN A 44 -3.01 0.47 -1.40
N VAL A 45 -2.61 1.68 -1.84
CA VAL A 45 -2.75 2.12 -3.23
C VAL A 45 -1.91 1.25 -4.17
N GLU A 46 -0.67 0.91 -3.79
CA GLU A 46 0.17 -0.01 -4.58
C GLU A 46 -0.49 -1.39 -4.74
N GLN A 47 -1.06 -1.95 -3.67
CA GLN A 47 -1.77 -3.22 -3.73
C GLN A 47 -3.02 -3.15 -4.61
N ILE A 48 -3.77 -2.05 -4.58
CA ILE A 48 -4.92 -1.80 -5.46
C ILE A 48 -4.48 -1.79 -6.93
N ASN A 49 -3.39 -1.10 -7.26
CA ASN A 49 -2.87 -1.05 -8.63
C ASN A 49 -2.47 -2.43 -9.14
N LYS A 50 -1.71 -3.20 -8.34
CA LYS A 50 -1.35 -4.59 -8.67
C LYS A 50 -2.58 -5.48 -8.89
N THR A 51 -3.64 -5.24 -8.12
CA THR A 51 -4.90 -5.98 -8.27
C THR A 51 -5.60 -5.63 -9.59
N ILE A 52 -5.59 -4.35 -10.00
CA ILE A 52 -6.13 -3.90 -11.29
C ILE A 52 -5.39 -4.56 -12.46
N GLU A 53 -4.05 -4.66 -12.38
CA GLU A 53 -3.24 -5.35 -13.38
C GLU A 53 -3.62 -6.83 -13.49
N ALA A 54 -3.78 -7.53 -12.36
CA ALA A 54 -4.20 -8.92 -12.33
C ALA A 54 -5.60 -9.13 -12.93
N ILE A 55 -6.55 -8.23 -12.66
CA ILE A 55 -7.89 -8.24 -13.28
C ILE A 55 -7.79 -8.17 -14.81
N GLY A 56 -6.89 -7.32 -15.34
CA GLY A 56 -6.64 -7.22 -16.78
C GLY A 56 -6.19 -8.55 -17.40
N ILE A 57 -5.26 -9.25 -16.73
CA ILE A 57 -4.79 -10.58 -17.15
C ILE A 57 -5.95 -11.59 -17.13
N LEU A 58 -6.75 -11.63 -16.06
CA LEU A 58 -7.89 -12.54 -15.94
C LEU A 58 -8.94 -12.29 -17.02
N ARG A 59 -9.21 -11.02 -17.38
CA ARG A 59 -10.09 -10.67 -18.51
C ARG A 59 -9.51 -11.18 -19.83
N GLY A 60 -8.20 -11.05 -20.03
CA GLY A 60 -7.52 -11.62 -21.21
C GLY A 60 -7.64 -13.14 -21.30
N LEU A 61 -7.61 -13.85 -20.16
CA LEU A 61 -7.81 -15.29 -20.12
C LEU A 61 -9.24 -15.70 -20.45
N GLN A 62 -10.26 -14.95 -20.04
CA GLN A 62 -11.67 -15.28 -20.35
C GLN A 62 -11.95 -15.34 -21.87
N VAL A 63 -11.27 -14.53 -22.68
CA VAL A 63 -11.44 -14.50 -24.14
C VAL A 63 -10.61 -15.57 -24.86
N SER A 64 -9.76 -16.32 -24.15
CA SER A 64 -8.92 -17.33 -24.76
C SER A 64 -9.75 -18.47 -25.37
N PRO A 65 -9.43 -18.92 -26.59
CA PRO A 65 -10.10 -20.04 -27.23
C PRO A 65 -9.74 -21.39 -26.58
N ASN A 66 -8.73 -21.43 -25.70
CA ASN A 66 -8.23 -22.66 -25.08
C ASN A 66 -8.98 -23.07 -23.80
N LEU A 67 -9.91 -22.25 -23.31
CA LEU A 67 -10.73 -22.59 -22.13
C LEU A 67 -12.12 -23.10 -22.50
N SER A 68 -12.58 -24.10 -21.75
CA SER A 68 -13.94 -24.61 -21.80
C SER A 68 -14.95 -23.59 -21.24
N VAL A 69 -16.22 -23.78 -21.57
CA VAL A 69 -17.34 -22.93 -21.14
C VAL A 69 -17.44 -22.87 -19.60
N GLU A 70 -17.23 -24.01 -18.93
CA GLU A 70 -17.26 -24.09 -17.47
C GLU A 70 -16.12 -23.31 -16.83
N GLU A 71 -14.90 -23.42 -17.37
CA GLU A 71 -13.74 -22.70 -16.86
C GLU A 71 -13.88 -21.18 -17.05
N LYS A 72 -14.44 -20.75 -18.19
CA LYS A 72 -14.78 -19.34 -18.44
C LYS A 72 -15.81 -18.81 -17.45
N LYS A 73 -16.82 -19.62 -17.11
CA LYS A 73 -17.83 -19.27 -16.11
C LYS A 73 -17.23 -19.09 -14.71
N ILE A 74 -16.35 -20.01 -14.30
CA ILE A 74 -15.63 -19.93 -13.02
C ILE A 74 -14.77 -18.66 -12.97
N LEU A 75 -14.02 -18.38 -14.05
CA LEU A 75 -13.24 -17.14 -14.17
C LEU A 75 -14.11 -15.88 -14.10
N GLY A 76 -15.33 -15.92 -14.66
CA GLY A 76 -16.32 -14.84 -14.57
C GLY A 76 -16.76 -14.55 -13.13
N ASP A 77 -17.08 -15.59 -12.37
CA ASP A 77 -17.49 -15.46 -10.97
C ASP A 77 -16.35 -14.92 -10.10
N VAL A 78 -15.14 -15.46 -10.28
CA VAL A 78 -13.93 -15.00 -9.59
C VAL A 78 -13.65 -13.53 -9.90
N LEU A 79 -13.75 -13.12 -11.17
CA LEU A 79 -13.55 -11.72 -11.57
C LEU A 79 -14.54 -10.79 -10.86
N THR A 80 -15.83 -11.16 -10.85
CA THR A 80 -16.89 -10.38 -10.21
C THR A 80 -16.63 -10.18 -8.71
N ARG A 81 -16.18 -11.23 -8.02
CA ARG A 81 -15.84 -11.16 -6.59
C ARG A 81 -14.64 -10.26 -6.33
N ILE A 82 -13.60 -10.35 -7.18
CA ILE A 82 -12.42 -9.49 -7.06
C ILE A 82 -12.79 -8.02 -7.32
N GLU A 83 -13.61 -7.73 -8.33
CA GLU A 83 -14.09 -6.37 -8.61
C GLU A 83 -14.90 -5.78 -7.44
N ALA A 84 -15.75 -6.59 -6.80
CA ALA A 84 -16.49 -6.17 -5.60
C ALA A 84 -15.56 -5.84 -4.41
N LEU A 85 -14.53 -6.66 -4.19
CA LEU A 85 -13.53 -6.42 -3.14
C LEU A 85 -12.70 -5.17 -3.44
N LEU A 86 -12.30 -4.97 -4.71
CA LEU A 86 -11.58 -3.78 -5.15
C LEU A 86 -12.41 -2.52 -4.93
N ALA A 87 -13.69 -2.54 -5.31
CA ALA A 87 -14.60 -1.42 -5.11
C ALA A 87 -14.80 -1.09 -3.62
N TYR A 88 -14.86 -2.10 -2.75
CA TYR A 88 -14.90 -1.91 -1.30
C TYR A 88 -13.59 -1.30 -0.76
N ALA A 89 -12.44 -1.79 -1.22
CA ALA A 89 -11.14 -1.28 -0.82
C ALA A 89 -10.96 0.19 -1.22
N GLN A 90 -11.32 0.57 -2.45
CA GLN A 90 -11.24 1.95 -2.95
C GLN A 90 -12.16 2.93 -2.21
N LYS A 91 -13.34 2.47 -1.73
CA LYS A 91 -14.23 3.30 -0.89
C LYS A 91 -13.66 3.55 0.51
N SER A 92 -12.70 2.74 0.95
CA SER A 92 -12.13 2.77 2.29
C SER A 92 -10.80 3.53 2.37
N THR A 93 -10.22 3.94 1.23
CA THR A 93 -8.94 4.65 1.09
C THR A 93 -9.09 6.16 1.21
#